data_AF-A0A061BJF4-F1
#
_entry.id   AF-A0A061BJF4-F1
#
_cell.length_a   1.000
_cell.length_b   1.000
_cell.length_c   1.000
_cell.angle_alpha   90.00
_cell.angle_beta   90.00
_cell.angle_gamma   90.00
#
_symmetry.space_group_name_H-M   'P 1'
#
loop_
_entity.id
_entity.type
_entity.pdbx_description
1 polymer ?
#
loop_
_entity_poly.entity_id
_entity_poly.type
_entity_poly.pdbx_seq_one_letter_code
_entity_poly.pdbx_strand_id
1 'polypeptide(L)'
;MGFLYQVLKDVSEKQPYSVGKEELKKLVTDLKTKLSTGREGFKVIAQVARKVREYNESVERSNNAVKKPIDTLLGQVDDKFKTKVSNILKDNAASGKETFTEEQIKQADDAIKEVLEQCLKHASIFNIAFNTVETKINDMNSILRDKVKNAGRNVLHETVRLTEVSDKAKKDFKEMTAKIRSVLEWLGKDVNEQIDAKVNELVDSLRSLVAEILHQLNGVYDKLGSYVNELGMWINNTESFIEGVTKKYVEPIVKRGVGYVNQDAIKHKVEELAKKGEQLYWIFESTKDNVTKLVEEVKQKVTELETAVQVDC
;
A
#
# COMPACT_ATOMS: atom_id res chain seq x y z
N MET A 1 57.32 -10.48 83.18
CA MET A 1 56.34 -11.44 82.61
C MET A 1 54.89 -11.17 83.04
N GLY A 2 54.63 -10.81 84.32
CA GLY A 2 53.26 -10.52 84.80
C GLY A 2 52.48 -9.50 83.98
N PHE A 3 53.11 -8.37 83.63
CA PHE A 3 52.49 -7.36 82.75
C PHE A 3 52.08 -7.92 81.39
N LEU A 4 52.99 -8.62 80.69
CA LEU A 4 52.76 -9.18 79.36
C LEU A 4 51.64 -10.23 79.37
N TYR A 5 51.63 -11.08 80.39
CA TYR A 5 50.56 -12.06 80.62
C TYR A 5 49.21 -11.35 80.78
N GLN A 6 49.15 -10.32 81.63
CA GLN A 6 47.90 -9.61 81.91
C GLN A 6 47.35 -8.91 80.66
N VAL A 7 48.21 -8.28 79.86
CA VAL A 7 47.84 -7.64 78.59
C VAL A 7 47.27 -8.67 77.60
N LEU A 8 47.99 -9.77 77.36
CA LEU A 8 47.56 -10.78 76.39
C LEU A 8 46.32 -11.54 76.85
N LYS A 9 46.19 -11.76 78.17
CA LYS A 9 44.97 -12.33 78.77
C LYS A 9 43.77 -11.43 78.49
N ASP A 10 43.88 -10.14 78.76
CA ASP A 10 42.80 -9.18 78.55
C ASP A 10 42.34 -9.16 77.09
N VAL A 11 43.29 -9.11 76.15
CA VAL A 11 42.99 -9.20 74.71
C VAL A 11 42.33 -10.54 74.37
N SER A 12 42.82 -11.66 74.90
CA SER A 12 42.27 -12.99 74.60
C SER A 12 40.82 -13.16 75.03
N GLU A 13 40.45 -12.55 76.16
CA GLU A 13 39.12 -12.63 76.76
C GLU A 13 38.14 -11.63 76.11
N LYS A 14 38.60 -10.40 75.87
CA LYS A 14 37.75 -9.28 75.45
C LYS A 14 37.76 -8.98 73.94
N GLN A 15 38.64 -9.60 73.15
CA GLN A 15 38.65 -9.35 71.71
C GLN A 15 37.29 -9.66 71.07
N PRO A 16 36.78 -8.78 70.19
CA PRO A 16 35.45 -8.94 69.60
C PRO A 16 35.42 -9.83 68.36
N TYR A 17 36.57 -10.34 67.89
CA TYR A 17 36.71 -11.22 66.72
C TYR A 17 37.19 -12.62 67.13
N SER A 18 36.89 -13.64 66.31
CA SER A 18 37.30 -15.04 66.57
C SER A 18 38.63 -15.43 65.92
N VAL A 19 39.08 -14.71 64.88
CA VAL A 19 40.36 -15.00 64.22
C VAL A 19 41.51 -14.99 65.23
N GLY A 20 42.29 -16.07 65.26
CA GLY A 20 43.48 -16.18 66.13
C GLY A 20 43.17 -16.24 67.63
N LYS A 21 41.89 -16.27 68.04
CA LYS A 21 41.50 -16.28 69.46
C LYS A 21 42.00 -17.51 70.20
N GLU A 22 41.91 -18.68 69.58
CA GLU A 22 42.41 -19.93 70.17
C GLU A 22 43.94 -19.99 70.24
N GLU A 23 44.65 -19.42 69.26
CA GLU A 23 46.11 -19.30 69.29
C GLU A 23 46.55 -18.34 70.41
N LEU A 24 45.84 -17.23 70.59
CA LEU A 24 46.11 -16.28 71.66
C LEU A 24 45.83 -16.88 73.04
N LYS A 25 44.73 -17.65 73.19
CA LYS A 25 44.42 -18.39 74.43
C LYS A 25 45.50 -19.43 74.77
N LYS A 26 45.99 -20.17 73.77
CA LYS A 26 47.11 -21.11 73.95
C LYS A 26 48.36 -20.39 74.43
N LEU A 27 48.73 -19.27 73.79
CA LEU A 27 49.87 -18.45 74.20
C LEU A 27 49.73 -17.93 75.64
N VAL A 28 48.55 -17.45 76.04
CA VAL A 28 48.27 -16.98 77.41
C VAL A 28 48.42 -18.12 78.42
N THR A 29 48.01 -19.34 78.05
CA THR A 29 48.17 -20.54 78.89
C THR A 29 49.64 -20.89 79.06
N ASP A 30 50.41 -20.90 77.98
CA ASP A 30 51.85 -21.17 78.00
C ASP A 30 52.59 -20.14 78.86
N LEU A 31 52.26 -18.86 78.71
CA LEU A 31 52.81 -17.76 79.51
C LEU A 31 52.54 -17.91 81.01
N LYS A 32 51.34 -18.37 81.38
CA LYS A 32 50.96 -18.57 82.79
C LYS A 32 51.91 -19.54 83.49
N THR A 33 52.33 -20.61 82.80
CA THR A 33 53.27 -21.62 83.35
C THR A 33 54.70 -21.10 83.55
N LYS A 34 55.04 -19.95 82.95
CA LYS A 34 56.41 -19.38 82.92
C LYS A 34 56.53 -18.06 83.70
N LEU A 35 55.49 -17.66 84.44
CA LEU A 35 55.43 -16.38 85.16
C LEU A 35 56.49 -16.24 86.27
N SER A 36 56.83 -17.35 86.94
CA SER A 36 57.67 -17.35 88.15
C SER A 36 58.97 -18.15 88.00
N THR A 37 59.42 -18.42 86.76
CA THR A 37 60.61 -19.24 86.50
C THR A 37 61.90 -18.42 86.35
N GLY A 38 61.93 -17.17 86.82
CA GLY A 38 63.10 -16.30 86.77
C GLY A 38 63.66 -16.10 85.35
N ARG A 39 64.98 -16.27 85.18
CA ARG A 39 65.69 -16.10 83.88
C ARG A 39 65.11 -16.96 82.76
N GLU A 40 64.61 -18.15 83.05
CA GLU A 40 63.99 -19.04 82.04
C GLU A 40 62.65 -18.49 81.52
N GLY A 41 61.92 -17.72 82.33
CA GLY A 41 60.68 -17.07 81.91
C GLY A 41 60.91 -15.98 80.85
N PHE A 42 62.08 -15.33 80.87
CA PHE A 42 62.46 -14.31 79.88
C PHE A 42 62.78 -14.88 78.50
N LYS A 43 63.12 -16.18 78.38
CA LYS A 43 63.35 -16.85 77.08
C LYS A 43 62.06 -16.97 76.24
N VAL A 44 60.89 -16.85 76.88
CA VAL A 44 59.57 -16.95 76.22
C VAL A 44 59.23 -15.67 75.44
N ILE A 45 59.91 -14.55 75.68
CA ILE A 45 59.64 -13.27 74.99
C ILE A 45 59.73 -13.40 73.46
N ALA A 46 60.75 -14.12 72.96
CA ALA A 46 60.88 -14.39 71.53
C ALA A 46 59.72 -15.23 70.98
N GLN A 47 59.22 -16.19 71.77
CA GLN A 47 58.06 -17.00 71.40
C GLN A 47 56.76 -16.18 71.39
N VAL A 48 56.59 -15.27 72.35
CA VAL A 48 55.46 -14.33 72.36
C VAL A 48 55.49 -13.45 71.12
N ALA A 49 56.64 -12.84 70.82
CA ALA A 49 56.78 -11.97 69.65
C ALA A 49 56.39 -12.72 68.36
N ARG A 50 56.85 -13.97 68.22
CA ARG A 50 56.48 -14.84 67.09
C ARG A 50 54.97 -15.13 67.06
N LYS A 51 54.37 -15.52 68.19
CA LYS A 51 52.94 -15.88 68.25
C LYS A 51 52.02 -14.69 68.03
N VAL A 52 52.38 -13.51 68.53
CA VAL A 52 51.67 -12.25 68.26
C VAL A 52 51.79 -11.88 66.78
N ARG A 53 52.96 -12.11 66.15
CA ARG A 53 53.13 -11.95 64.71
C ARG A 53 52.23 -12.90 63.92
N GLU A 54 52.23 -14.19 64.23
CA GLU A 54 51.36 -15.21 63.60
C GLU A 54 49.87 -14.82 63.70
N TYR A 55 49.46 -14.34 64.88
CA TYR A 55 48.11 -13.82 65.12
C TYR A 55 47.77 -12.63 64.21
N ASN A 56 48.64 -11.61 64.17
CA ASN A 56 48.44 -10.42 63.33
C ASN A 56 48.38 -10.79 61.84
N GLU A 57 49.26 -11.67 61.37
CA GLU A 57 49.27 -12.16 59.99
C GLU A 57 48.00 -12.96 59.65
N SER A 58 47.39 -13.65 60.63
CA SER A 58 46.12 -14.37 60.46
C SER A 58 44.94 -13.40 60.33
N VAL A 59 44.88 -12.38 61.20
CA VAL A 59 43.86 -11.31 61.16
C VAL A 59 43.96 -10.54 59.84
N GLU A 60 45.17 -10.17 59.41
CA GLU A 60 45.41 -9.48 58.15
C GLU A 60 44.93 -10.32 56.95
N ARG A 61 45.30 -11.61 56.90
CA ARG A 61 44.84 -12.51 55.83
C ARG A 61 43.32 -12.66 55.78
N SER A 62 42.66 -12.72 56.94
CA SER A 62 41.21 -12.79 57.01
C SER A 62 40.56 -11.52 56.47
N ASN A 63 41.01 -10.35 56.93
CA ASN A 63 40.52 -9.05 56.48
C ASN A 63 40.74 -8.84 54.97
N ASN A 64 41.93 -9.16 54.45
CA ASN A 64 42.25 -9.02 53.03
C ASN A 64 41.39 -9.93 52.16
N ALA A 65 41.03 -11.13 52.64
CA ALA A 65 40.15 -12.03 51.91
C ALA A 65 38.72 -11.49 51.79
N VAL A 66 38.18 -10.86 52.83
CA VAL A 66 36.85 -10.21 52.79
C VAL A 66 36.89 -8.93 51.95
N LYS A 67 37.98 -8.17 52.03
CA LYS A 67 38.18 -6.93 51.28
C LYS A 67 38.25 -7.15 49.76
N LYS A 68 38.93 -8.20 49.31
CA LYS A 68 39.21 -8.43 47.89
C LYS A 68 37.95 -8.51 46.99
N PRO A 69 36.89 -9.28 47.33
CA PRO A 69 35.64 -9.27 46.55
C PRO A 69 34.99 -7.88 46.49
N ILE A 70 35.03 -7.13 47.60
CA ILE A 70 34.45 -5.78 47.68
C ILE A 70 35.23 -4.81 46.78
N ASP A 71 36.57 -4.79 46.88
CA ASP A 71 37.44 -3.95 46.06
C ASP A 71 37.29 -4.30 44.57
N THR A 72 37.11 -5.58 44.25
CA THR A 72 36.89 -6.04 42.86
C THR A 72 35.58 -5.50 42.30
N LEU A 73 34.48 -5.61 43.05
CA LEU A 73 33.20 -5.06 42.63
C LEU A 73 33.29 -3.53 42.48
N LEU A 74 33.85 -2.83 43.46
CA LEU A 74 34.02 -1.37 43.42
C LEU A 74 34.85 -0.90 42.23
N GLY A 75 35.90 -1.64 41.86
CA GLY A 75 36.69 -1.36 40.65
C GLY A 75 35.93 -1.63 39.35
N GLN A 76 34.94 -2.53 39.36
CA GLN A 76 34.08 -2.81 38.21
C GLN A 76 32.94 -1.79 38.07
N VAL A 77 32.45 -1.23 39.19
CA VAL A 77 31.42 -0.18 39.22
C VAL A 77 32.04 1.21 39.39
N ASP A 78 33.14 1.46 38.68
CA ASP A 78 33.85 2.73 38.68
C ASP A 78 33.03 3.87 38.03
N ASP A 79 33.59 5.08 38.02
CA ASP A 79 32.89 6.25 37.46
C ASP A 79 32.68 6.14 35.94
N LYS A 80 33.53 5.39 35.23
CA LYS A 80 33.36 5.11 33.81
C LYS A 80 32.13 4.24 33.59
N PHE A 81 31.94 3.20 34.40
CA PHE A 81 30.76 2.35 34.38
C PHE A 81 29.50 3.14 34.71
N LYS A 82 29.51 3.94 35.78
CA LYS A 82 28.38 4.81 36.15
C LYS A 82 28.02 5.79 35.03
N THR A 83 29.02 6.36 34.36
CA THR A 83 28.80 7.28 33.22
C THR A 83 28.16 6.56 32.04
N LYS A 84 28.60 5.33 31.71
CA LYS A 84 27.95 4.49 30.69
C LYS A 84 26.46 4.27 31.01
N VAL A 85 26.16 3.84 32.24
CA VAL A 85 24.77 3.64 32.71
C VAL A 85 23.95 4.93 32.60
N SER A 86 24.53 6.06 33.00
CA SER A 86 23.85 7.36 33.04
C SER A 86 23.56 7.89 31.63
N ASN A 87 24.43 7.60 30.67
CA ASN A 87 24.24 8.02 29.28
C ASN A 87 23.11 7.24 28.58
N ILE A 88 22.83 6.00 28.98
CA ILE A 88 21.68 5.24 28.46
C ILE A 88 20.34 5.96 28.76
N LEU A 89 20.25 6.63 29.91
CA LEU A 89 19.02 7.27 30.38
C LEU A 89 18.84 8.72 29.89
N LYS A 90 19.81 9.31 29.18
CA LYS A 90 19.72 10.70 28.71
C LYS A 90 18.70 10.88 27.59
N ASP A 91 18.50 9.85 26.78
CA ASP A 91 17.63 9.89 25.60
C ASP A 91 16.29 9.22 25.89
N ASN A 92 15.64 9.59 27.01
CA ASN A 92 14.30 9.09 27.32
C ASN A 92 13.28 9.72 26.36
N ALA A 93 12.83 8.91 25.39
CA ALA A 93 11.75 9.19 24.42
C ALA A 93 10.43 9.71 25.02
N ALA A 94 10.28 9.69 26.35
CA ALA A 94 9.09 10.15 27.08
C ALA A 94 8.76 11.63 26.84
N SER A 95 9.66 12.43 26.25
CA SER A 95 9.38 13.83 25.88
C SER A 95 8.51 13.99 24.63
N GLY A 96 8.26 12.90 23.87
CA GLY A 96 7.33 12.89 22.73
C GLY A 96 7.73 13.77 21.54
N LYS A 97 8.95 14.33 21.55
CA LYS A 97 9.43 15.29 20.55
C LYS A 97 10.42 14.75 19.52
N GLU A 98 10.96 13.54 19.72
CA GLU A 98 12.02 13.02 18.87
C GLU A 98 11.61 11.73 18.16
N THR A 99 11.61 11.81 16.83
CA THR A 99 11.62 10.63 15.96
C THR A 99 13.03 10.06 15.99
N PHE A 100 13.20 8.88 16.59
CA PHE A 100 14.49 8.19 16.56
C PHE A 100 14.68 7.49 15.22
N THR A 101 15.89 7.52 14.68
CA THR A 101 16.25 6.68 13.52
C THR A 101 16.42 5.23 13.96
N GLU A 102 16.34 4.31 12.99
CA GLU A 102 16.58 2.88 13.25
C GLU A 102 17.98 2.65 13.86
N GLU A 103 18.98 3.39 13.39
CA GLU A 103 20.35 3.33 13.93
C GLU A 103 20.41 3.78 15.39
N GLN A 104 19.70 4.85 15.76
CA GLN A 104 19.66 5.34 17.15
C GLN A 104 18.99 4.33 18.09
N ILE A 105 17.89 3.74 17.65
CA ILE A 105 17.19 2.69 18.42
C ILE A 105 18.10 1.47 18.61
N LYS A 106 18.78 1.04 17.54
CA LYS A 106 19.70 -0.10 17.59
C LYS A 106 20.89 0.16 18.51
N GLN A 107 21.49 1.35 18.45
CA GLN A 107 22.58 1.75 19.34
C GLN A 107 22.15 1.75 20.81
N ALA A 108 20.95 2.25 21.10
CA ALA A 108 20.41 2.23 22.45
C ALA A 108 20.17 0.80 22.96
N ASP A 109 19.58 -0.08 22.13
CA ASP A 109 19.34 -1.48 22.47
C ASP A 109 20.66 -2.25 22.72
N ASP A 110 21.65 -2.06 21.85
CA ASP A 110 22.99 -2.67 22.01
C ASP A 110 23.69 -2.15 23.29
N ALA A 111 23.59 -0.86 23.59
CA ALA A 111 24.14 -0.28 24.81
C ALA A 111 23.46 -0.82 26.08
N ILE A 112 22.13 -0.97 26.07
CA ILE A 112 21.38 -1.56 27.19
C ILE A 112 21.81 -3.01 27.41
N LYS A 113 21.91 -3.81 26.34
CA LYS A 113 22.35 -5.21 26.42
C LYS A 113 23.76 -5.33 26.98
N GLU A 114 24.71 -4.55 26.46
CA GLU A 114 26.11 -4.57 26.92
C GLU A 114 26.20 -4.27 28.42
N VAL A 115 25.53 -3.19 28.87
CA VAL A 115 25.60 -2.77 30.27
C VAL A 115 24.87 -3.75 31.20
N LEU A 116 23.74 -4.30 30.78
CA LEU A 116 23.01 -5.31 31.54
C LEU A 116 23.85 -6.59 31.73
N GLU A 117 24.47 -7.09 30.65
CA GLU A 117 25.35 -8.27 30.71
C GLU A 117 26.54 -8.02 31.65
N GLN A 118 27.14 -6.83 31.58
CA GLN A 118 28.21 -6.43 32.49
C GLN A 118 27.73 -6.39 33.95
N CYS A 119 26.59 -5.75 34.24
CA CYS A 119 25.99 -5.71 35.58
C CYS A 119 25.84 -7.12 36.18
N LEU A 120 25.17 -8.02 35.43
CA LEU A 120 24.88 -9.37 35.89
C LEU A 120 26.17 -10.20 36.09
N LYS A 121 27.14 -10.04 35.18
CA LYS A 121 28.44 -10.71 35.29
C LYS A 121 29.22 -10.23 36.53
N HIS A 122 29.34 -8.93 36.73
CA HIS A 122 30.06 -8.36 37.88
C HIS A 122 29.41 -8.78 39.21
N ALA A 123 28.08 -8.70 39.28
CA ALA A 123 27.33 -9.11 40.46
C ALA A 123 27.44 -10.62 40.74
N SER A 124 27.40 -11.46 39.72
CA SER A 124 27.60 -12.91 39.84
C SER A 124 29.00 -13.26 40.38
N ILE A 125 30.05 -12.64 39.82
CA ILE A 125 31.43 -12.80 40.28
C ILE A 125 31.55 -12.40 41.76
N PHE A 126 30.96 -11.27 42.14
CA PHE A 126 30.94 -10.83 43.53
C PHE A 126 30.21 -11.83 44.42
N ASN A 127 28.98 -12.25 44.07
CA ASN A 127 28.17 -13.14 44.90
C ASN A 127 28.87 -14.49 45.15
N ILE A 128 29.51 -15.06 44.12
CA ILE A 128 30.30 -16.30 44.25
C ILE A 128 31.50 -16.09 45.18
N ALA A 129 32.28 -15.03 44.96
CA ALA A 129 33.47 -14.73 45.75
C ALA A 129 33.11 -14.39 47.21
N PHE A 130 32.02 -13.66 47.42
CA PHE A 130 31.52 -13.25 48.73
C PHE A 130 31.03 -14.46 49.54
N ASN A 131 30.32 -15.39 48.90
CA ASN A 131 29.89 -16.64 49.53
C ASN A 131 31.09 -17.50 49.97
N THR A 132 32.18 -17.50 49.17
CA THR A 132 33.41 -18.25 49.48
C THR A 132 34.12 -17.74 50.74
N VAL A 133 33.90 -16.49 51.15
CA VAL A 133 34.53 -15.87 52.33
C VAL A 133 33.60 -15.74 53.53
N GLU A 134 32.42 -16.37 53.51
CA GLU A 134 31.41 -16.25 54.57
C GLU A 134 31.96 -16.61 55.97
N THR A 135 32.76 -17.66 56.07
CA THR A 135 33.38 -18.08 57.33
C THR A 135 34.29 -17.00 57.92
N LYS A 136 35.05 -16.31 57.06
CA LYS A 136 35.93 -15.20 57.47
C LYS A 136 35.13 -13.96 57.88
N ILE A 137 33.97 -13.73 57.25
CA ILE A 137 33.04 -12.68 57.66
C ILE A 137 32.49 -12.97 59.06
N ASN A 138 32.16 -14.23 59.36
CA ASN A 138 31.71 -14.63 60.69
C ASN A 138 32.77 -14.38 61.77
N ASP A 139 34.05 -14.37 61.38
CA ASP A 139 35.13 -14.12 62.33
C ASP A 139 35.33 -12.66 62.72
N MET A 140 34.69 -11.72 62.03
CA MET A 140 34.78 -10.30 62.32
C MET A 140 34.03 -9.92 63.61
N ASN A 141 34.29 -8.72 64.12
CA ASN A 141 33.46 -8.14 65.17
C ASN A 141 32.00 -8.02 64.71
N SER A 142 31.05 -8.13 65.64
CA SER A 142 29.61 -8.18 65.33
C SER A 142 29.14 -7.02 64.45
N ILE A 143 29.54 -5.79 64.78
CA ILE A 143 29.13 -4.59 64.05
C ILE A 143 29.60 -4.64 62.59
N LEU A 144 30.88 -5.00 62.36
CA LEU A 144 31.44 -5.06 61.02
C LEU A 144 30.91 -6.24 60.23
N ARG A 145 30.79 -7.41 60.87
CA ARG A 145 30.16 -8.61 60.28
C ARG A 145 28.77 -8.29 59.77
N ASP A 146 27.94 -7.66 60.60
CA ASP A 146 26.54 -7.41 60.26
C ASP A 146 26.44 -6.38 59.12
N LYS A 147 27.29 -5.34 59.11
CA LYS A 147 27.40 -4.39 57.99
C LYS A 147 27.82 -5.07 56.68
N VAL A 148 28.85 -5.92 56.72
CA VAL A 148 29.36 -6.63 55.55
C VAL A 148 28.32 -7.61 55.02
N LYS A 149 27.68 -8.40 55.90
CA LYS A 149 26.58 -9.31 55.52
C LYS A 149 25.40 -8.56 54.91
N ASN A 150 25.02 -7.41 55.48
CA ASN A 150 23.93 -6.61 54.94
C ASN A 150 24.27 -6.09 53.53
N ALA A 151 25.48 -5.58 53.32
CA ALA A 151 25.94 -5.15 52.01
C ALA A 151 25.92 -6.31 50.99
N GLY A 152 26.45 -7.48 51.35
CA GLY A 152 26.41 -8.66 50.48
C GLY A 152 25.00 -9.12 50.14
N ARG A 153 24.08 -9.12 51.13
CA ARG A 153 22.67 -9.44 50.90
C ARG A 153 21.98 -8.44 49.97
N ASN A 154 22.30 -7.15 50.10
CA ASN A 154 21.75 -6.13 49.22
C ASN A 154 22.20 -6.33 47.77
N VAL A 155 23.49 -6.66 47.55
CA VAL A 155 23.99 -6.97 46.20
C VAL A 155 23.30 -8.22 45.65
N LEU A 156 23.16 -9.29 46.43
CA LEU A 156 22.46 -10.50 46.01
C LEU A 156 20.99 -10.20 45.65
N HIS A 157 20.28 -9.50 46.52
CA HIS A 157 18.89 -9.10 46.30
C HIS A 157 18.74 -8.29 45.01
N GLU A 158 19.59 -7.28 44.82
CA GLU A 158 19.53 -6.44 43.62
C GLU A 158 19.95 -7.19 42.36
N THR A 159 20.83 -8.18 42.47
CA THR A 159 21.15 -9.09 41.36
C THR A 159 19.91 -9.85 40.90
N VAL A 160 19.21 -10.50 41.85
CA VAL A 160 17.99 -11.28 41.55
C VAL A 160 16.92 -10.37 40.96
N ARG A 161 16.66 -9.23 41.60
CA ARG A 161 15.68 -8.24 41.13
C ARG A 161 16.00 -7.74 39.72
N LEU A 162 17.27 -7.43 39.43
CA LEU A 162 17.69 -6.97 38.11
C LEU A 162 17.48 -8.07 37.05
N THR A 163 17.83 -9.32 37.36
CA THR A 163 17.58 -10.47 36.47
C THR A 163 16.09 -10.59 36.16
N GLU A 164 15.23 -10.67 37.18
CA GLU A 164 13.78 -10.82 37.02
C GLU A 164 13.15 -9.69 36.21
N VAL A 165 13.50 -8.44 36.52
CA VAL A 165 12.99 -7.26 35.80
C VAL A 165 13.46 -7.26 34.35
N SER A 166 14.73 -7.62 34.10
CA SER A 166 15.27 -7.65 32.74
C SER A 166 14.67 -8.77 31.88
N ASP A 167 14.44 -9.95 32.46
CA ASP A 167 13.80 -11.08 31.78
C ASP A 167 12.34 -10.74 31.44
N LYS A 168 11.62 -10.13 32.39
CA LYS A 168 10.27 -9.65 32.16
C LYS A 168 10.23 -8.60 31.05
N ALA A 169 11.07 -7.58 31.12
CA ALA A 169 11.13 -6.52 30.10
C ALA A 169 11.41 -7.10 28.70
N LYS A 170 12.33 -8.07 28.59
CA LYS A 170 12.63 -8.76 27.33
C LYS A 170 11.43 -9.55 26.80
N LYS A 171 10.69 -10.22 27.68
CA LYS A 171 9.47 -10.96 27.33
C LYS A 171 8.38 -10.00 26.85
N ASP A 172 8.10 -8.95 27.62
CA ASP A 172 7.07 -7.95 27.31
C ASP A 172 7.38 -7.26 25.97
N PHE A 173 8.65 -6.91 25.72
CA PHE A 173 9.08 -6.35 24.45
C PHE A 173 8.81 -7.30 23.28
N LYS A 174 9.18 -8.58 23.41
CA LYS A 174 8.94 -9.60 22.37
C LYS A 174 7.45 -9.78 22.09
N GLU A 175 6.62 -9.83 23.12
CA GLU A 175 5.16 -9.95 22.99
C GLU A 175 4.55 -8.73 22.30
N MET A 176 4.99 -7.52 22.68
CA MET A 176 4.58 -6.27 22.03
C MET A 176 4.97 -6.26 20.54
N THR A 177 6.22 -6.58 20.20
CA THR A 177 6.67 -6.66 18.79
C THR A 177 5.84 -7.66 17.99
N ALA A 178 5.56 -8.84 18.55
CA ALA A 178 4.75 -9.86 17.89
C ALA A 178 3.32 -9.38 17.64
N LYS A 179 2.71 -8.70 18.62
CA LYS A 179 1.35 -8.16 18.48
C LYS A 179 1.27 -7.06 17.44
N ILE A 180 2.24 -6.13 17.44
CA ILE A 180 2.34 -5.06 16.42
C ILE A 180 2.47 -5.67 15.03
N ARG A 181 3.41 -6.62 14.84
CA ARG A 181 3.59 -7.32 13.57
C ARG A 181 2.29 -7.97 13.09
N SER A 182 1.63 -8.73 13.95
CA SER A 182 0.38 -9.42 13.61
C SER A 182 -0.74 -8.45 13.19
N VAL A 183 -0.87 -7.30 13.86
CA VAL A 183 -1.87 -6.29 13.51
C VAL A 183 -1.53 -5.65 12.16
N LEU A 184 -0.26 -5.32 11.90
CA LEU A 184 0.16 -4.73 10.63
C LEU A 184 -0.02 -5.71 9.45
N GLU A 185 0.31 -6.99 9.64
CA GLU A 185 0.10 -8.04 8.65
C GLU A 185 -1.39 -8.23 8.33
N TRP A 186 -2.23 -8.29 9.37
CA TRP A 186 -3.68 -8.37 9.21
C TRP A 186 -4.24 -7.14 8.48
N LEU A 187 -3.82 -5.94 8.87
CA LEU A 187 -4.26 -4.69 8.23
C LEU A 187 -3.83 -4.64 6.77
N GLY A 188 -2.61 -5.05 6.45
CA GLY A 188 -2.13 -5.13 5.07
C GLY A 188 -2.98 -6.09 4.22
N LYS A 189 -3.38 -7.22 4.79
CA LYS A 189 -4.28 -8.17 4.12
C LYS A 189 -5.69 -7.59 3.94
N ASP A 190 -6.27 -7.01 4.99
CA ASP A 190 -7.62 -6.42 4.96
C ASP A 190 -7.72 -5.27 3.94
N VAL A 191 -6.72 -4.40 3.90
CA VAL A 191 -6.65 -3.30 2.92
C VAL A 191 -6.60 -3.84 1.50
N ASN A 192 -5.77 -4.87 1.23
CA ASN A 192 -5.69 -5.47 -0.10
C ASN A 192 -7.01 -6.15 -0.50
N GLU A 193 -7.65 -6.89 0.41
CA GLU A 193 -8.94 -7.53 0.16
C GLU A 193 -10.04 -6.49 -0.16
N GLN A 194 -10.07 -5.37 0.58
CA GLN A 194 -11.02 -4.29 0.31
C GLN A 194 -10.74 -3.57 -1.02
N ILE A 195 -9.48 -3.36 -1.37
CA ILE A 195 -9.09 -2.76 -2.66
C ILE A 195 -9.51 -3.69 -3.80
N ASP A 196 -9.18 -4.97 -3.71
CA ASP A 196 -9.52 -5.97 -4.73
C ASP A 196 -11.04 -6.05 -4.93
N ALA A 197 -11.83 -6.06 -3.85
CA ALA A 197 -13.28 -6.06 -3.93
C ALA A 197 -13.82 -4.82 -4.66
N LYS A 198 -13.36 -3.62 -4.28
CA LYS A 198 -13.81 -2.36 -4.90
C LYS A 198 -13.38 -2.22 -6.35
N VAL A 199 -12.17 -2.68 -6.69
CA VAL A 199 -11.68 -2.67 -8.08
C VAL A 199 -12.51 -3.62 -8.93
N ASN A 200 -12.80 -4.83 -8.44
CA ASN A 200 -13.65 -5.78 -9.16
C ASN A 200 -15.07 -5.24 -9.37
N GLU A 201 -15.68 -4.64 -8.33
CA GLU A 201 -17.01 -4.02 -8.44
C GLU A 201 -17.04 -2.90 -9.50
N LEU A 202 -16.00 -2.06 -9.54
CA LEU A 202 -15.86 -1.01 -10.55
C LEU A 202 -15.71 -1.60 -11.96
N VAL A 203 -14.87 -2.63 -12.12
CA VAL A 203 -14.64 -3.28 -13.42
C VAL A 203 -15.92 -3.92 -13.94
N ASP A 204 -16.67 -4.61 -13.09
CA ASP A 204 -17.92 -5.27 -13.47
C ASP A 204 -19.01 -4.24 -13.82
N SER A 205 -19.10 -3.14 -13.05
CA SER A 205 -19.99 -2.02 -13.37
C SER A 205 -19.67 -1.41 -14.73
N LEU A 206 -18.38 -1.18 -15.03
CA LEU A 206 -17.94 -0.65 -16.30
C LEU A 206 -18.24 -1.61 -17.46
N ARG A 207 -17.99 -2.91 -17.27
CA ARG A 207 -18.32 -3.95 -18.26
C ARG A 207 -19.80 -3.96 -18.59
N SER A 208 -20.67 -3.85 -17.57
CA SER A 208 -22.11 -3.81 -17.76
C SER A 208 -22.54 -2.59 -18.59
N LEU A 209 -22.03 -1.40 -18.25
CA LEU A 209 -22.34 -0.17 -19.00
C LEU A 209 -21.88 -0.25 -20.46
N VAL A 210 -20.66 -0.78 -20.70
CA VAL A 210 -20.14 -0.96 -22.07
C VAL A 210 -20.99 -1.97 -22.86
N ALA A 211 -21.42 -3.06 -22.22
CA ALA A 211 -22.30 -4.05 -22.85
C ALA A 211 -23.66 -3.45 -23.23
N GLU A 212 -24.22 -2.59 -22.38
CA GLU A 212 -25.48 -1.88 -22.65
C GLU A 212 -25.34 -0.91 -23.83
N ILE A 213 -24.25 -0.12 -23.87
CA ILE A 213 -23.95 0.76 -25.01
C ILE A 213 -23.84 -0.06 -26.30
N LEU A 214 -23.11 -1.18 -26.28
CA LEU A 214 -22.98 -2.05 -27.44
C LEU A 214 -24.34 -2.59 -27.91
N HIS A 215 -25.20 -3.00 -26.97
CA HIS A 215 -26.55 -3.46 -27.28
C HIS A 215 -27.38 -2.36 -27.97
N GLN A 216 -27.32 -1.13 -27.46
CA GLN A 216 -28.01 0.01 -28.07
C GLN A 216 -27.47 0.32 -29.47
N LEU A 217 -26.16 0.29 -29.67
CA LEU A 217 -25.53 0.50 -30.99
C LEU A 217 -25.98 -0.56 -32.00
N ASN A 218 -26.04 -1.83 -31.61
CA ASN A 218 -26.55 -2.90 -32.47
C ASN A 218 -28.03 -2.66 -32.83
N GLY A 219 -28.86 -2.23 -31.88
CA GLY A 219 -30.25 -1.87 -32.15
C GLY A 219 -30.41 -0.69 -33.13
N VAL A 220 -29.50 0.29 -33.08
CA VAL A 220 -29.45 1.39 -34.06
C VAL A 220 -29.02 0.87 -35.44
N TYR A 221 -28.00 0.02 -35.48
CA TYR A 221 -27.52 -0.60 -36.71
C TYR A 221 -28.64 -1.37 -37.43
N ASP A 222 -29.39 -2.21 -36.70
CA ASP A 222 -30.49 -2.99 -37.26
C ASP A 222 -31.61 -2.10 -37.81
N LYS A 223 -32.01 -1.07 -37.06
CA LYS A 223 -33.04 -0.10 -37.51
C LYS A 223 -32.59 0.65 -38.76
N LEU A 224 -31.34 1.09 -38.81
CA LEU A 224 -30.80 1.77 -39.98
C LEU A 224 -30.80 0.83 -41.20
N GLY A 225 -30.44 -0.44 -41.01
CA GLY A 225 -30.54 -1.47 -42.04
C GLY A 225 -31.97 -1.63 -42.58
N SER A 226 -32.97 -1.66 -41.68
CA SER A 226 -34.39 -1.71 -42.08
C SER A 226 -34.79 -0.50 -42.92
N TYR A 227 -34.47 0.71 -42.47
CA TYR A 227 -34.81 1.93 -43.22
C TYR A 227 -34.13 1.99 -44.58
N VAL A 228 -32.87 1.59 -44.69
CA VAL A 228 -32.16 1.52 -45.97
C VAL A 228 -32.86 0.53 -46.91
N ASN A 229 -33.30 -0.62 -46.41
CA ASN A 229 -34.03 -1.60 -47.20
C ASN A 229 -35.42 -1.08 -47.64
N GLU A 230 -36.18 -0.47 -46.73
CA GLU A 230 -37.48 0.14 -47.02
C GLU A 230 -37.38 1.25 -48.08
N LEU A 231 -36.36 2.12 -47.96
CA LEU A 231 -36.08 3.14 -48.97
C LEU A 231 -35.71 2.52 -50.32
N GLY A 232 -34.91 1.46 -50.32
CA GLY A 232 -34.59 0.70 -51.54
C GLY A 232 -35.84 0.12 -52.21
N MET A 233 -36.78 -0.44 -51.44
CA MET A 233 -38.06 -0.91 -51.96
C MET A 233 -38.90 0.23 -52.53
N TRP A 234 -38.96 1.37 -51.85
CA TRP A 234 -39.67 2.56 -52.32
C TRP A 234 -39.11 3.07 -53.66
N ILE A 235 -37.79 3.15 -53.80
CA ILE A 235 -37.12 3.53 -55.04
C ILE A 235 -37.52 2.57 -56.16
N ASN A 236 -37.35 1.26 -55.96
CA ASN A 236 -37.66 0.25 -56.98
C ASN A 236 -39.14 0.28 -57.40
N ASN A 237 -40.06 0.40 -56.44
CA ASN A 237 -41.49 0.49 -56.72
C ASN A 237 -41.84 1.76 -57.50
N THR A 238 -41.21 2.89 -57.14
CA THR A 238 -41.43 4.17 -57.82
C THR A 238 -40.89 4.14 -59.25
N GLU A 239 -39.69 3.60 -59.45
CA GLU A 239 -39.11 3.40 -60.78
C GLU A 239 -40.00 2.52 -61.65
N SER A 240 -40.45 1.37 -61.13
CA SER A 240 -41.36 0.47 -61.84
C SER A 240 -42.69 1.14 -62.20
N PHE A 241 -43.26 1.92 -61.28
CA PHE A 241 -44.48 2.69 -61.54
C PHE A 241 -44.28 3.73 -62.65
N ILE A 242 -43.20 4.52 -62.58
CA ILE A 242 -42.87 5.53 -63.59
C ILE A 242 -42.65 4.86 -64.95
N GLU A 243 -41.90 3.76 -65.01
CA GLU A 243 -41.66 3.02 -66.23
C GLU A 243 -42.98 2.48 -66.81
N GLY A 244 -43.85 1.92 -65.96
CA GLY A 244 -45.18 1.45 -66.35
C GLY A 244 -46.07 2.55 -66.92
N VAL A 245 -46.14 3.71 -66.26
CA VAL A 245 -46.88 4.89 -66.75
C VAL A 245 -46.30 5.40 -68.06
N THR A 246 -44.98 5.46 -68.16
CA THR A 246 -44.26 5.94 -69.34
C THR A 246 -44.58 5.06 -70.54
N LYS A 247 -44.41 3.74 -70.40
CA LYS A 247 -44.71 2.77 -71.47
C LYS A 247 -46.18 2.75 -71.85
N LYS A 248 -47.09 2.77 -70.87
CA LYS A 248 -48.52 2.57 -71.11
C LYS A 248 -49.22 3.81 -71.63
N TYR A 249 -48.86 5.00 -71.17
CA TYR A 249 -49.61 6.23 -71.45
C TYR A 249 -48.77 7.28 -72.19
N VAL A 250 -47.54 7.55 -71.73
CA VAL A 250 -46.73 8.64 -72.30
C VAL A 250 -46.24 8.30 -73.69
N GLU A 251 -45.63 7.12 -73.87
CA GLU A 251 -45.09 6.68 -75.16
C GLU A 251 -46.13 6.64 -76.28
N PRO A 252 -47.34 6.07 -76.09
CA PRO A 252 -48.39 6.11 -77.11
C PRO A 252 -48.83 7.52 -77.49
N ILE A 253 -48.85 8.46 -76.54
CA ILE A 253 -49.17 9.87 -76.81
C ILE A 253 -48.05 10.50 -77.66
N VAL A 254 -46.78 10.36 -77.24
CA VAL A 254 -45.61 10.92 -77.95
C VAL A 254 -45.49 10.34 -79.37
N LYS A 255 -45.71 9.03 -79.53
CA LYS A 255 -45.66 8.34 -80.83
C LYS A 255 -46.92 8.56 -81.68
N ARG A 256 -47.84 9.45 -81.27
CA ARG A 256 -49.13 9.74 -81.93
C ARG A 256 -50.07 8.54 -82.08
N GLY A 257 -49.83 7.45 -81.35
CA GLY A 257 -50.59 6.20 -81.48
C GLY A 257 -52.07 6.35 -81.12
N VAL A 258 -52.41 7.16 -80.11
CA VAL A 258 -53.80 7.31 -79.62
C VAL A 258 -54.68 8.11 -80.57
N GLY A 259 -54.08 9.01 -81.35
CA GLY A 259 -54.78 9.85 -82.33
C GLY A 259 -54.62 9.38 -83.78
N TYR A 260 -53.83 8.32 -84.02
CA TYR A 260 -53.46 7.88 -85.36
C TYR A 260 -54.67 7.61 -86.25
N VAL A 261 -55.65 6.86 -85.73
CA VAL A 261 -56.88 6.51 -86.46
C VAL A 261 -57.68 7.76 -86.85
N ASN A 262 -57.82 8.73 -85.93
CA ASN A 262 -58.51 9.98 -86.22
C ASN A 262 -57.70 10.87 -87.17
N GLN A 263 -56.37 10.90 -87.05
CA GLN A 263 -55.50 11.65 -87.94
C GLN A 263 -55.56 11.10 -89.37
N ASP A 264 -55.57 9.77 -89.52
CA ASP A 264 -55.69 9.09 -90.81
C ASP A 264 -57.10 9.28 -91.42
N ALA A 265 -58.15 9.18 -90.60
CA ALA A 265 -59.52 9.48 -91.03
C ALA A 265 -59.70 10.95 -91.47
N ILE A 266 -59.11 11.90 -90.73
CA ILE A 266 -59.09 13.33 -91.10
C ILE A 266 -58.34 13.50 -92.42
N LYS A 267 -57.17 12.87 -92.58
CA LYS A 267 -56.38 12.95 -93.81
C LYS A 267 -57.18 12.42 -95.01
N HIS A 268 -57.82 11.27 -94.87
CA HIS A 268 -58.71 10.71 -95.90
C HIS A 268 -59.88 11.64 -96.21
N LYS A 269 -60.50 12.27 -95.20
CA LYS A 269 -61.57 13.24 -95.41
C LYS A 269 -61.09 14.51 -96.11
N VAL A 270 -59.89 15.00 -95.80
CA VAL A 270 -59.26 16.12 -96.50
C VAL A 270 -59.03 15.78 -97.98
N GLU A 271 -58.53 14.57 -98.28
CA GLU A 271 -58.35 14.09 -99.65
C GLU A 271 -59.68 13.96 -100.41
N GLU A 272 -60.73 13.45 -99.76
CA GLU A 272 -62.08 13.37 -100.34
C GLU A 272 -62.65 14.78 -100.63
N LEU A 273 -62.46 15.72 -99.70
CA LEU A 273 -62.91 17.11 -99.85
C LEU A 273 -62.17 17.81 -100.99
N ALA A 274 -60.86 17.60 -101.10
CA ALA A 274 -60.04 18.14 -102.19
C ALA A 274 -60.51 17.64 -103.56
N LYS A 275 -60.78 16.33 -103.70
CA LYS A 275 -61.33 15.74 -104.92
C LYS A 275 -62.70 16.32 -105.29
N LYS A 276 -63.59 16.47 -104.29
CA LYS A 276 -64.89 17.12 -104.52
C LYS A 276 -64.74 18.59 -104.93
N GLY A 277 -63.78 19.30 -104.33
CA GLY A 277 -63.43 20.67 -104.71
C GLY A 277 -62.95 20.77 -106.16
N GLU A 278 -62.07 19.88 -106.60
CA GLU A 278 -61.63 19.79 -108.00
C GLU A 278 -62.78 19.50 -108.96
N GLN A 279 -63.67 18.55 -108.61
CA GLN A 279 -64.85 18.25 -109.41
C GLN A 279 -65.77 19.47 -109.53
N LEU A 280 -66.02 20.18 -108.43
CA LEU A 280 -66.86 21.38 -108.44
C LEU A 280 -66.23 22.50 -109.29
N TYR A 281 -64.91 22.67 -109.19
CA TYR A 281 -64.16 23.63 -110.01
C TYR A 281 -64.29 23.33 -111.51
N TRP A 282 -64.14 22.06 -111.92
CA TRP A 282 -64.32 21.66 -113.32
C TRP A 282 -65.75 21.84 -113.83
N ILE A 283 -66.76 21.53 -113.01
CA ILE A 283 -68.17 21.80 -113.36
C ILE A 283 -68.39 23.31 -113.55
N PHE A 284 -67.85 24.13 -112.65
CA PHE A 284 -67.96 25.58 -112.75
C PHE A 284 -67.31 26.13 -114.02
N GLU A 285 -66.05 25.77 -114.32
CA GLU A 285 -65.37 26.22 -115.54
C GLU A 285 -66.11 25.75 -116.81
N SER A 286 -66.56 24.49 -116.86
CA SER A 286 -67.33 23.99 -118.01
C SER A 286 -68.67 24.72 -118.19
N THR A 287 -69.35 25.05 -117.10
CA THR A 287 -70.62 25.82 -117.14
C THR A 287 -70.37 27.25 -117.59
N LYS A 288 -69.31 27.89 -117.09
CA LYS A 288 -68.89 29.23 -117.49
C LYS A 288 -68.54 29.29 -118.98
N ASP A 289 -67.80 28.30 -119.50
CA ASP A 289 -67.49 28.19 -120.93
C ASP A 289 -68.76 28.03 -121.76
N ASN A 290 -69.71 27.18 -121.33
CA ASN A 290 -70.99 27.01 -122.02
C ASN A 290 -71.83 28.29 -122.02
N VAL A 291 -71.89 29.02 -120.91
CA VAL A 291 -72.59 30.31 -120.84
C VAL A 291 -71.91 31.33 -121.75
N THR A 292 -70.57 31.35 -121.80
CA THR A 292 -69.82 32.24 -122.68
C THR A 292 -70.14 31.95 -124.15
N LYS A 293 -70.15 30.68 -124.55
CA LYS A 293 -70.60 30.26 -125.89
C LYS A 293 -72.05 30.64 -126.18
N LEU A 294 -72.96 30.46 -125.22
CA LEU A 294 -74.36 30.82 -125.39
C LEU A 294 -74.53 32.34 -125.58
N VAL A 295 -73.76 33.15 -124.85
CA VAL A 295 -73.73 34.61 -125.02
C VAL A 295 -73.16 34.99 -126.38
N GLU A 296 -72.14 34.29 -126.89
CA GLU A 296 -71.64 34.48 -128.26
C GLU A 296 -72.68 34.10 -129.32
N GLU A 297 -73.36 32.97 -129.19
CA GLU A 297 -74.46 32.57 -130.08
C GLU A 297 -75.62 33.57 -130.06
N VAL A 298 -76.03 34.03 -128.87
CA VAL A 298 -77.08 35.04 -128.73
C VAL A 298 -76.63 36.35 -129.36
N LYS A 299 -75.37 36.78 -129.15
CA LYS A 299 -74.82 37.94 -129.86
C LYS A 299 -74.88 37.75 -131.37
N GLN A 300 -74.43 36.61 -131.89
CA GLN A 300 -74.50 36.30 -133.33
C GLN A 300 -75.92 36.40 -133.88
N LYS A 301 -76.90 35.78 -133.20
CA LYS A 301 -78.31 35.85 -133.59
C LYS A 301 -78.89 37.27 -133.50
N VAL A 302 -78.48 38.07 -132.50
CA VAL A 302 -78.89 39.48 -132.40
C VAL A 302 -78.32 40.29 -133.55
N THR A 303 -77.05 40.08 -133.93
CA THR A 303 -76.45 40.73 -135.10
C THR A 303 -77.13 40.30 -136.41
N GLU A 304 -77.49 39.02 -136.56
CA GLU A 304 -78.29 38.52 -137.70
C GLU A 304 -79.66 39.20 -137.76
N LEU A 305 -80.31 39.40 -136.61
CA LEU A 305 -81.58 40.12 -136.50
C LEU A 305 -81.44 41.60 -136.86
N GLU A 306 -80.38 42.27 -136.40
CA GLU A 306 -80.07 43.66 -136.78
C GLU A 306 -79.81 43.79 -138.29
N THR A 307 -79.16 42.80 -138.91
CA THR A 307 -78.92 42.77 -140.35
C THR A 307 -80.21 42.55 -141.14
N ALA A 308 -81.13 41.72 -140.65
CA ALA A 308 -82.44 41.49 -141.27
C ALA A 308 -83.36 42.73 -141.18
N VAL A 309 -83.25 43.54 -140.14
CA VAL A 309 -84.06 44.76 -139.96
C VAL A 309 -83.55 45.94 -140.83
N GLN A 310 -82.31 45.91 -141.32
CA GLN A 310 -81.78 46.93 -142.25
C GLN A 310 -82.17 46.73 -143.72
N VAL A 311 -82.77 45.60 -144.09
CA VAL A 311 -83.15 45.29 -145.49
C VAL A 311 -84.61 45.64 -145.81
N ASP A 312 -85.45 45.91 -144.80
CA ASP A 312 -86.90 46.20 -144.97
C ASP A 312 -87.29 47.67 -144.70
N CYS A 313 -86.36 48.63 -144.84
CA CYS A 313 -86.64 50.08 -144.87
C CYS A 313 -85.93 50.79 -146.03
#